data_AF-A0A522PN39-F1
#
_entry.id   AF-A0A522PN39-F1
#
_cell.length_a   1.000
_cell.length_b   1.000
_cell.length_c   1.000
_cell.angle_alpha   90.00
_cell.angle_beta   90.00
_cell.angle_gamma   90.00
#
_symmetry.space_group_name_H-M   'P 1'
#
loop_
_entity.id
_entity.type
_entity.pdbx_description
1 polymer ?
#
loop_
_entity_poly.entity_id
_entity_poly.type
_entity_poly.pdbx_seq_one_letter_code
_entity_poly.pdbx_strand_id
1 'polypeptide(L)'
;MERTAQVARILEEAERLHGEISRRTDGDDPEWPAFYAWWLVEWSDLPEALGHRPSRSRLVAELVGLDRQYRERPQDGAWSAFYAARLLATAWDT
;
A
#
# COMPACT_ATOMS: atom_id res chain seq x y z
N MET A 1 16.50 5.73 0.31
CA MET A 1 16.09 5.30 -1.05
C MET A 1 15.92 3.80 -1.16
N GLU A 2 16.86 2.99 -0.68
CA GLU A 2 16.77 1.52 -0.74
C GLU A 2 15.52 0.95 -0.06
N ARG A 3 15.21 1.40 1.16
CA ARG A 3 13.99 0.97 1.89
C ARG A 3 12.69 1.42 1.21
N THR A 4 12.67 2.61 0.59
CA THR A 4 11.52 3.06 -0.23
C THR A 4 11.33 2.16 -1.45
N ALA A 5 12.40 1.80 -2.15
CA ALA A 5 12.32 0.88 -3.29
C ALA A 5 11.89 -0.52 -2.86
N GLN A 6 12.31 -1.00 -1.68
CA GLN A 6 11.83 -2.25 -1.10
C GLN A 6 10.32 -2.20 -0.86
N VAL A 7 9.81 -1.19 -0.14
CA VAL A 7 8.37 -1.05 0.12
C VAL A 7 7.58 -0.88 -1.16
N ALA A 8 8.09 -0.14 -2.16
CA ALA A 8 7.44 0.00 -3.46
C ALA A 8 7.28 -1.35 -4.17
N ARG A 9 8.32 -2.20 -4.17
CA ARG A 9 8.23 -3.55 -4.74
C ARG A 9 7.22 -4.43 -4.02
N ILE A 10 7.14 -4.33 -2.68
CA ILE A 10 6.14 -5.05 -1.88
C ILE A 10 4.72 -4.63 -2.28
N LEU A 11 4.48 -3.32 -2.45
CA LEU A 11 3.20 -2.79 -2.89
C LEU A 11 2.82 -3.26 -4.30
N GLU A 12 3.77 -3.25 -5.24
CA GLU A 12 3.57 -3.77 -6.60
C GLU A 12 3.28 -5.27 -6.63
N GLU A 13 3.91 -6.04 -5.75
CA GLU A 13 3.61 -7.47 -5.62
C GLU A 13 2.19 -7.70 -5.11
N ALA A 14 1.77 -6.90 -4.13
CA ALA A 14 0.41 -6.97 -3.64
C ALA A 14 -0.58 -6.63 -4.77
N GLU A 15 -0.28 -5.65 -5.63
CA GLU A 15 -1.13 -5.27 -6.76
C GLU A 15 -1.19 -6.39 -7.79
N ARG A 16 -0.06 -7.03 -8.07
CA ARG A 16 0.01 -8.19 -8.97
C ARG A 16 -0.89 -9.33 -8.49
N LEU A 17 -0.92 -9.60 -7.19
CA LEU A 17 -1.74 -10.65 -6.59
C LEU A 17 -3.22 -10.25 -6.50
N HIS A 18 -3.50 -8.98 -6.21
CA HIS A 18 -4.84 -8.41 -6.19
C HIS A 18 -5.47 -8.32 -7.60
N GLY A 19 -4.67 -7.98 -8.60
CA GLY A 19 -5.07 -7.71 -9.97
C GLY A 19 -5.75 -8.90 -10.66
N GLU A 20 -5.55 -10.12 -10.16
CA GLU A 20 -6.31 -11.28 -10.60
C GLU A 20 -7.78 -11.25 -10.17
N ILE A 21 -8.07 -10.69 -9.00
CA ILE A 21 -9.41 -10.46 -8.47
C ILE A 21 -10.03 -9.21 -9.10
N SER A 22 -9.28 -8.10 -9.20
CA SER A 22 -9.76 -6.85 -9.80
C SER A 22 -10.24 -7.00 -11.26
N ARG A 23 -9.64 -7.92 -12.04
CA ARG A 23 -10.14 -8.26 -13.38
C ARG A 23 -11.58 -8.80 -13.41
N ARG A 24 -12.10 -9.27 -12.27
CA ARG A 24 -13.48 -9.75 -12.13
C ARG A 24 -14.47 -8.65 -11.77
N THR A 25 -14.00 -7.46 -11.38
CA THR A 25 -14.83 -6.34 -10.90
C THR A 25 -14.82 -5.13 -11.83
N ASP A 26 -14.26 -5.26 -13.05
CA ASP A 26 -14.09 -4.15 -14.01
C ASP A 26 -13.40 -2.90 -13.40
N GLY A 27 -12.56 -3.10 -12.39
CA GLY A 27 -11.83 -2.03 -11.70
C GLY A 27 -12.61 -1.31 -10.59
N ASP A 28 -13.89 -1.62 -10.38
CA ASP A 28 -14.66 -1.13 -9.23
C ASP A 28 -14.52 -2.10 -8.06
N ASP A 29 -13.43 -1.95 -7.31
CA ASP A 29 -13.10 -2.83 -6.20
C ASP A 29 -13.04 -2.05 -4.88
N PRO A 30 -14.17 -1.80 -4.20
CA PRO A 30 -14.15 -1.07 -2.93
C PRO A 30 -13.36 -1.77 -1.81
N GLU A 31 -13.08 -3.07 -1.96
CA GLU A 31 -12.39 -3.89 -0.97
C GLU A 31 -10.87 -3.95 -1.18
N TRP A 32 -10.35 -3.32 -2.25
CA TRP A 32 -8.92 -3.24 -2.55
C TRP A 32 -8.04 -2.85 -1.34
N PRO A 33 -8.42 -1.86 -0.49
CA PRO A 33 -7.58 -1.46 0.64
C PRO A 33 -7.52 -2.53 1.72
N ALA A 34 -8.63 -3.24 1.94
CA ALA A 34 -8.72 -4.30 2.94
C ALA A 34 -7.89 -5.51 2.53
N PHE A 35 -7.96 -5.90 1.24
CA PHE A 35 -7.08 -6.93 0.68
C PHE A 35 -5.62 -6.57 0.88
N TYR A 36 -5.20 -5.37 0.47
CA TYR A 36 -3.82 -4.93 0.64
C TYR A 36 -3.40 -4.93 2.10
N ALA A 37 -4.17 -4.31 2.99
CA ALA A 37 -3.78 -4.21 4.38
C ALA A 37 -3.62 -5.58 5.03
N TRP A 38 -4.47 -6.55 4.69
CA TRP A 38 -4.30 -7.92 5.12
C TRP A 38 -3.03 -8.55 4.55
N TRP A 39 -2.85 -8.53 3.23
CA TRP A 39 -1.72 -9.19 2.58
C TRP A 39 -0.39 -8.58 3.03
N LEU A 40 -0.31 -7.25 3.09
CA LEU A 40 0.87 -6.52 3.50
C LEU A 40 1.28 -6.84 4.94
N VAL A 41 0.32 -6.96 5.87
CA VAL A 41 0.63 -7.19 7.30
C VAL A 41 0.90 -8.65 7.60
N GLU A 42 0.22 -9.57 6.93
CA GLU A 42 0.28 -10.99 7.26
C GLU A 42 1.29 -11.74 6.40
N TRP A 43 1.43 -11.41 5.11
CA TRP A 43 2.09 -12.25 4.10
C TRP A 43 3.24 -11.56 3.36
N SER A 44 3.60 -10.33 3.76
CA SER A 44 4.69 -9.57 3.14
C SER A 44 5.72 -9.13 4.19
N ASP A 45 6.89 -8.70 3.71
CA ASP A 45 7.95 -8.13 4.55
C ASP A 45 7.71 -6.66 4.93
N LEU A 46 6.48 -6.13 4.78
CA LEU A 46 6.16 -4.75 5.13
C LEU A 46 6.40 -4.46 6.62
N PRO A 47 5.99 -5.29 7.59
CA PRO A 47 6.24 -5.02 9.00
C PRO A 47 7.73 -4.83 9.33
N GLU A 48 8.59 -5.66 8.74
CA GLU A 48 10.04 -5.59 8.88
C GLU A 48 10.59 -4.33 8.20
N ALA A 49 10.07 -3.99 7.02
CA ALA A 49 10.43 -2.78 6.29
C ALA A 49 9.95 -1.48 6.99
N LEU A 50 8.90 -1.53 7.79
CA LEU A 50 8.45 -0.43 8.65
C LEU A 50 9.16 -0.41 10.01
N GLY A 51 9.68 -1.55 10.46
CA GLY A 51 10.26 -1.72 11.81
C GLY A 51 9.21 -1.92 12.90
N HIS A 52 7.94 -2.08 12.53
CA HIS A 52 6.84 -2.44 13.43
C HIS A 52 5.69 -3.03 12.60
N ARG A 53 4.76 -3.71 13.27
CA ARG A 53 3.57 -4.27 12.63
C ARG A 53 2.40 -3.28 12.72
N PRO A 54 1.98 -2.60 11.64
CA PRO A 54 0.82 -1.71 11.70
C PRO A 54 -0.47 -2.51 11.94
N SER A 55 -1.45 -1.90 12.61
CA SER A 55 -2.79 -2.48 12.65
C SER A 55 -3.42 -2.46 11.25
N ARG A 56 -4.17 -3.51 10.90
CA ARG A 56 -4.81 -3.61 9.58
C ARG A 56 -5.78 -2.45 9.32
N SER A 57 -6.58 -2.05 10.30
CA SER A 57 -7.51 -0.92 10.15
C SER A 57 -6.81 0.42 9.94
N ARG A 58 -5.67 0.66 10.62
CA ARG A 58 -4.88 1.87 10.38
C ARG A 58 -4.27 1.86 8.99
N LEU A 59 -3.69 0.73 8.56
CA LEU A 59 -3.11 0.61 7.23
C LEU A 59 -4.16 0.80 6.13
N VAL A 60 -5.38 0.28 6.30
CA VAL A 60 -6.51 0.56 5.39
C VAL A 60 -6.75 2.07 5.26
N ALA A 61 -6.86 2.78 6.40
CA ALA A 61 -7.12 4.21 6.38
C ALA A 61 -5.99 4.99 5.69
N GLU A 62 -4.73 4.63 5.92
CA GLU A 62 -3.58 5.23 5.24
C GLU A 62 -3.62 4.96 3.73
N LEU A 63 -3.86 3.73 3.28
CA LEU A 63 -3.93 3.37 1.86
C LEU A 63 -5.01 4.16 1.11
N VAL A 64 -6.21 4.27 1.68
CA VAL A 64 -7.31 5.07 1.11
C VAL A 64 -6.91 6.55 1.03
N GLY A 65 -6.29 7.08 2.09
CA GLY A 65 -5.80 8.45 2.11
C GLY A 65 -4.71 8.73 1.09
N LEU A 66 -3.83 7.75 0.82
CA LEU A 66 -2.77 7.84 -0.17
C LEU A 66 -3.30 7.79 -1.60
N ASP A 67 -4.26 6.90 -1.89
CA ASP A 67 -4.91 6.82 -3.20
C ASP A 67 -5.61 8.12 -3.56
N ARG A 68 -6.34 8.70 -2.61
CA ARG A 68 -6.94 10.02 -2.79
C ARG A 68 -5.89 11.11 -3.08
N GLN A 69 -4.84 11.19 -2.25
CA GLN A 69 -3.78 12.19 -2.42
C GLN A 69 -3.04 12.05 -3.75
N TYR A 70 -2.81 10.81 -4.19
CA TYR A 70 -2.16 10.53 -5.46
C TYR A 70 -3.05 11.02 -6.59
N ARG A 71 -4.31 10.59 -6.65
CA ARG A 71 -5.27 10.99 -7.71
C ARG A 71 -5.53 12.49 -7.81
N GLU A 72 -5.44 13.23 -6.69
CA GLU A 72 -5.67 14.67 -6.64
C GLU A 72 -4.49 15.54 -7.15
N ARG A 73 -3.30 14.96 -7.42
CA ARG A 73 -2.10 15.70 -7.84
C ARG A 73 -1.64 15.31 -9.25
N PRO A 74 -0.90 16.19 -9.95
CA PRO A 74 -0.13 15.79 -11.13
C PRO A 74 0.77 14.60 -10.77
N GLN A 75 0.70 13.54 -11.57
CA GLN A 75 1.38 12.28 -11.29
C GLN A 75 2.84 12.35 -11.74
N ASP A 76 3.74 12.67 -10.81
CA ASP A 76 5.18 12.52 -11.05
C ASP A 76 5.65 11.17 -10.47
N GLY A 77 5.88 10.19 -11.35
CA GLY A 77 6.41 8.87 -10.98
C GLY A 77 5.35 7.80 -10.71
N ALA A 78 5.79 6.65 -10.19
CA ALA A 78 4.93 5.50 -9.92
C ALA A 78 4.21 5.63 -8.56
N TRP A 79 2.94 5.21 -8.50
CA TRP A 79 2.12 5.22 -7.27
C TRP A 79 2.79 4.44 -6.12
N SER A 80 3.46 3.34 -6.43
CA SER A 80 4.13 2.45 -5.47
C SER A 80 5.25 3.19 -4.74
N ALA A 81 6.04 3.99 -5.46
CA ALA A 81 7.10 4.82 -4.89
C ALA A 81 6.53 5.96 -4.03
N PHE A 82 5.43 6.59 -4.46
CA PHE A 82 4.73 7.62 -3.68
C PHE A 82 4.19 7.05 -2.36
N TYR A 83 3.51 5.91 -2.41
CA TYR A 83 2.93 5.28 -1.21
C TYR A 83 4.02 4.82 -0.26
N ALA A 84 5.06 4.16 -0.78
CA ALA A 84 6.20 3.70 -0.01
C ALA A 84 6.86 4.84 0.78
N ALA A 85 7.10 5.98 0.13
CA ALA A 85 7.71 7.14 0.78
C ALA A 85 6.84 7.69 1.91
N ARG A 86 5.51 7.70 1.73
CA ARG A 86 4.58 8.20 2.76
C ARG A 86 4.41 7.21 3.92
N LEU A 87 4.24 5.92 3.65
CA LEU A 87 4.12 4.89 4.69
C LEU A 87 5.36 4.84 5.59
N LEU A 88 6.55 5.04 5.04
CA LEU A 88 7.80 5.14 5.81
C LEU A 88 7.91 6.43 6.63
N ALA A 89 7.20 7.48 6.24
CA ALA A 89 7.16 8.76 6.94
C ALA A 89 5.98 8.87 7.93
N THR A 90 5.01 7.95 7.86
CA THR A 90 3.88 7.88 8.79
C THR A 90 4.38 7.55 10.19
N ALA A 91 3.91 8.31 11.18
CA ALA A 91 4.06 7.94 12.57
C ALA A 91 3.02 6.87 12.91
N TRP A 92 3.47 5.65 13.14
CA TRP A 92 2.61 4.53 13.47
C TRP A 92 2.46 4.40 14.97
N ASP A 93 1.22 4.23 15.43
CA ASP A 93 0.92 3.96 16.83
C ASP A 93 1.51 2.58 17.19
N THR A 94 2.39 2.56 18.19
CA THR A 94 3.14 1.36 18.63
C THR A 94 2.37 0.57 19.67
#